data_AF-A0AAW9PWQ1-F1
#
_entry.id   AF-A0AAW9PWQ1-F1
#
_cell.length_a   1.000
_cell.length_b   1.000
_cell.length_c   1.000
_cell.angle_alpha   90.00
_cell.angle_beta   90.00
_cell.angle_gamma   90.00
#
_symmetry.space_group_name_H-M   'P 1'
#
loop_
_entity.id
_entity.type
_entity.pdbx_description
1 polymer ?
#
loop_
_entity_poly.entity_id
_entity_poly.type
_entity_poly.pdbx_seq_one_letter_code
_entity_poly.pdbx_strand_id
1 'polypeptide(L)' 'MKVFACGVCRTDLHVVDGELPHPHIPIIPGHDIVGRVDALGDGVSGLTIGERVGIPWLAAVGFVE' A
#
# COMPACT_ATOMS: atom_id res chain seq x y z
N MET A 1 5.75 -4.82 -5.66
CA MET A 1 4.51 -5.50 -6.11
C MET A 1 4.09 -4.92 -7.45
N LYS A 2 3.36 -5.67 -8.26
CA LYS A 2 2.70 -5.17 -9.47
C LYS A 2 1.22 -4.90 -9.17
N VAL A 3 0.82 -3.63 -9.26
CA VAL A 3 -0.57 -3.19 -9.05
C VAL A 3 -1.45 -3.62 -10.23
N PHE A 4 -2.63 -4.16 -9.96
CA PHE A 4 -3.64 -4.46 -10.99
C PHE A 4 -4.78 -3.45 -10.98
N ALA A 5 -5.24 -3.06 -9.80
CA ALA A 5 -6.27 -2.06 -9.62
C ALA A 5 -6.06 -1.33 -8.29
N CYS A 6 -6.51 -0.08 -8.24
CA CYS A 6 -6.58 0.73 -7.03
C CYS A 6 -7.94 1.43 -7.00
N GLY A 7 -8.61 1.42 -5.84
CA GLY A 7 -9.77 2.27 -5.59
C GLY A 7 -9.35 3.74 -5.44
N VAL A 8 -10.32 4.62 -5.64
CA VAL A 8 -10.20 6.05 -5.33
C VAL A 8 -11.31 6.38 -4.34
N CYS A 9 -10.94 6.93 -3.20
CA CYS A 9 -11.86 7.28 -2.11
C CYS A 9 -11.70 8.75 -1.72
N ARG A 10 -12.53 9.24 -0.78
CA ARG A 10 -12.48 10.64 -0.29
C ARG A 10 -11.09 11.03 0.25
N THR A 11 -10.37 10.10 0.88
CA THR A 11 -9.03 10.36 1.43
C THR A 11 -8.03 10.72 0.35
N ASP A 12 -8.15 10.15 -0.85
CA ASP A 12 -7.27 10.52 -1.96
C ASP A 12 -7.49 11.99 -2.38
N LEU A 13 -8.72 12.51 -2.23
CA LEU A 13 -9.02 13.91 -2.49
C LEU A 13 -8.43 14.82 -1.40
N HIS A 14 -8.47 14.42 -0.13
CA HIS A 14 -7.78 15.17 0.94
C HIS A 14 -6.26 15.31 0.66
N VAL A 15 -5.65 14.29 0.05
CA VAL A 15 -4.23 14.34 -0.39
C VAL A 15 -4.06 15.30 -1.57
N VAL A 16 -4.87 15.17 -2.62
CA VAL A 16 -4.76 15.96 -3.85
C VAL A 16 -5.07 17.44 -3.62
N ASP A 17 -6.05 17.74 -2.75
CA ASP A 17 -6.48 19.10 -2.42
C ASP A 17 -5.55 19.79 -1.39
N GLY A 18 -4.53 19.09 -0.89
CA GLY A 18 -3.52 19.65 0.02
C GLY A 18 -4.02 19.87 1.44
N GLU A 19 -5.01 19.10 1.90
CA GLU A 19 -5.64 19.27 3.21
C GLU A 19 -4.85 18.58 4.34
N LEU A 20 -3.84 17.78 4.01
CA LEU A 20 -2.96 17.17 5.01
C LEU A 20 -2.02 18.23 5.62
N PRO A 21 -1.84 18.24 6.96
CA PRO A 21 -0.86 19.12 7.59
C PRO A 21 0.56 18.60 7.33
N HIS A 22 1.41 19.43 6.73
CA HIS A 22 2.83 19.15 6.47
C HIS A 22 3.12 17.81 5.74
N PRO A 23 2.50 17.55 4.58
CA PRO A 23 2.72 16.29 3.87
C PRO A 23 4.13 16.22 3.30
N HIS A 24 4.70 15.01 3.28
CA HIS A 24 5.92 14.76 2.51
C HIS A 24 5.57 14.75 1.02
N ILE A 25 6.12 15.72 0.28
CA ILE A 25 5.85 15.90 -1.16
C ILE A 25 7.13 15.68 -1.99
N PRO A 26 7.04 15.11 -3.22
CA PRO A 26 5.81 14.65 -3.89
C PRO A 26 5.23 13.37 -3.27
N ILE A 27 3.90 13.26 -3.28
CA ILE A 27 3.15 12.11 -2.76
C ILE A 27 2.41 11.40 -3.91
N ILE A 28 2.41 10.06 -3.88
CA ILE A 28 1.61 9.23 -4.78
C ILE A 28 0.33 8.84 -4.03
N PRO A 29 -0.87 9.29 -4.44
CA PRO A 29 -2.13 8.91 -3.79
C PRO A 29 -2.50 7.44 -3.99
N GLY A 30 -3.46 6.93 -3.21
CA GLY A 30 -4.00 5.57 -3.29
C GLY A 30 -3.75 4.73 -2.05
N HIS A 31 -4.80 4.02 -1.60
CA HIS A 31 -4.74 3.14 -0.42
C HIS A 31 -5.69 1.93 -0.46
N ASP A 32 -6.39 1.74 -1.59
CA ASP A 32 -7.32 0.63 -1.81
C ASP A 32 -6.79 -0.30 -2.91
N ILE A 33 -5.68 -1.00 -2.64
CA ILE A 33 -4.84 -1.59 -3.69
C ILE A 33 -4.96 -3.13 -3.72
N VAL A 34 -5.04 -3.69 -4.93
CA VAL A 34 -4.86 -5.12 -5.19
C VAL A 34 -3.83 -5.38 -6.29
N GLY A 35 -3.04 -6.44 -6.13
CA GLY A 35 -2.10 -6.87 -7.16
C GLY A 35 -1.33 -8.13 -6.78
N ARG A 36 -0.08 -8.25 -7.25
CA ARG A 36 0.78 -9.40 -6.97
C ARG A 36 2.15 -9.02 -6.42
N VAL A 37 2.71 -9.87 -5.57
CA VAL A 37 4.11 -9.76 -5.12
C VAL A 37 5.03 -9.88 -6.35
N ASP A 38 5.90 -8.90 -6.52
CA ASP A 38 6.81 -8.79 -7.69
C ASP A 38 8.27 -9.05 -7.29
N ALA A 39 8.61 -8.69 -6.06
CA ALA A 39 9.89 -8.97 -5.42
C ALA A 39 9.66 -9.09 -3.90
N LEU A 40 10.59 -9.76 -3.22
CA LEU A 40 10.65 -9.88 -1.77
C LEU A 40 11.95 -9.23 -1.27
N GLY A 41 11.89 -8.57 -0.12
CA GLY A 41 13.07 -8.08 0.57
C GLY A 41 13.70 -9.15 1.46
N ASP A 42 14.92 -8.88 1.93
CA ASP A 42 15.62 -9.79 2.85
C ASP A 42 14.83 -9.98 4.15
N GLY A 43 14.76 -11.24 4.62
CA GLY A 43 14.08 -11.60 5.86
C GLY A 43 12.55 -11.67 5.79
N VAL A 44 11.93 -11.41 4.62
CA VAL A 44 10.48 -11.59 4.46
C VAL A 44 10.14 -13.08 4.44
N SER A 45 9.23 -13.48 5.32
CA SER A 45 8.62 -14.81 5.36
C SER A 45 7.09 -14.70 5.20
N GLY A 46 6.43 -15.81 4.86
CA GLY A 46 4.97 -15.89 4.76
C GLY A 46 4.34 -15.30 3.48
N LEU A 47 5.15 -14.83 2.53
CA LEU A 47 4.70 -14.38 1.20
C LEU A 47 5.52 -15.03 0.10
N THR A 48 4.93 -15.22 -1.08
CA THR A 48 5.59 -15.78 -2.26
C THR A 48 5.53 -14.83 -3.45
N ILE A 49 6.57 -14.83 -4.30
CA ILE A 49 6.54 -14.06 -5.57
C ILE A 49 5.40 -14.57 -6.45
N GLY A 50 4.61 -13.65 -6.99
CA GLY A 50 3.43 -13.95 -7.79
C GLY A 50 2.13 -14.13 -6.99
N GLU A 51 2.19 -14.15 -5.65
CA GLU A 51 1.03 -14.23 -4.78
C GLU A 51 0.12 -13.01 -4.93
N ARG A 52 -1.20 -13.22 -4.95
CA ARG A 52 -2.19 -12.15 -5.00
C ARG A 52 -2.42 -11.58 -3.61
N VAL A 53 -2.20 -10.28 -3.45
CA VAL A 53 -2.30 -9.58 -2.17
C VAL A 53 -3.13 -8.31 -2.30
N GLY A 54 -3.81 -7.94 -1.21
CA GLY A 54 -4.34 -6.60 -0.99
C GLY A 54 -3.44 -5.84 -0.03
N ILE A 55 -3.29 -4.52 -0.23
CA ILE A 55 -2.47 -3.67 0.65
C ILE A 55 -3.40 -2.82 1.49
N PRO A 56 -3.51 -3.07 2.82
CA PRO A 56 -4.32 -2.24 3.69
C PRO A 56 -3.60 -0.92 3.99
N TRP A 57 -4.38 0.15 4.19
CA TRP A 57 -3.85 1.43 4.69
C TRP A 57 -3.19 1.29 6.07
N LEU A 58 -3.78 0.45 6.93
CA LEU A 58 -3.26 0.15 8.26
C LEU A 58 -2.55 -1.20 8.24
N ALA A 59 -1.27 -1.22 8.62
CA ALA A 59 -0.55 -2.45 8.83
C ALA A 59 -1.01 -3.14 10.12
N ALA A 60 -1.14 -4.47 10.09
CA ALA A 60 -1.17 -5.28 11.29
C ALA A 60 0.29 -5.60 11.69
N VAL A 61 0.66 -5.39 12.95
CA VAL A 61 1.91 -5.95 13.48
C VAL A 61 1.67 -7.43 13.78
N GLY A 62 2.40 -8.30 13.09
CA GLY A 62 2.46 -9.71 13.48
C GLY A 62 3.45 -9.88 14.63
N PHE A 63 3.02 -10.42 15.76
CA PHE A 63 3.95 -11.06 16.70
C PHE A 63 4.45 -12.33 15.99
N VAL A 64 5.71 -12.31 15.55
CA VAL A 64 6.42 -13.55 15.22
C VAL A 64 6.86 -14.18 16.54
N GLU A 65 6.45 -15.43 16.78
CA GLU A 65 7.14 -16.29 17.76
C GLU A 65 8.50 -16.72 17.21
#